data_AF-A0A452ZBV6-F1
#
_entry.id   AF-A0A452ZBV6-F1
#
_cell.length_a   1.000
_cell.length_b   1.000
_cell.length_c   1.000
_cell.angle_alpha   90.00
_cell.angle_beta   90.00
_cell.angle_gamma   90.00
#
_symmetry.space_group_name_H-M   'P 1'
#
loop_
_entity.id
_entity.type
_entity.pdbx_description
1 polymer ?
#
loop_
_entity_poly.entity_id
_entity_poly.type
_entity_poly.pdbx_seq_one_letter_code
_entity_poly.pdbx_strand_id
1 'polypeptide(L)'
;IEKQNLDGLWEYGITCIEYTEFEKYGISEPTATNGSLQASYPANTNILYVDLQAAQEVGSRKNASCLPGIVLNLKKAVSYVDHLGFECSAAGGRLECTMQNIADNFMNTYSYRCSKGIESELDTFIVYNERKKVTSSAKRKLKSEDRSLHQVNITLHNPMDSHVAACKL
;
A
#
# COMPACT_ATOMS: atom_id res chain seq x y z
N ILE A 1 12.14 3.71 2.58
CA ILE A 1 12.27 4.28 3.93
C ILE A 1 13.73 4.24 4.34
N GLU A 2 14.14 5.24 5.11
CA GLU A 2 15.44 5.32 5.78
C GLU A 2 15.14 5.68 7.23
N LYS A 3 15.65 4.91 8.20
CA LYS A 3 15.52 5.23 9.63
C LYS A 3 16.71 4.69 10.40
N GLN A 4 16.98 5.27 11.57
CA GLN A 4 17.96 4.72 12.51
C GLN A 4 17.24 3.84 13.54
N ASN A 5 17.78 2.68 13.84
CA ASN A 5 17.25 1.78 14.85
C ASN A 5 17.83 2.08 16.25
N LEU A 6 17.35 1.34 17.27
CA LEU A 6 17.74 1.56 18.67
C LEU A 6 19.24 1.27 18.93
N ASP A 7 19.86 0.44 18.10
CA ASP A 7 21.29 0.11 18.17
C ASP A 7 22.17 1.14 17.45
N GLY A 8 21.58 2.21 16.90
CA GLY A 8 22.27 3.25 16.15
C GLY A 8 22.62 2.87 14.71
N LEU A 9 22.19 1.69 14.24
CA LEU A 9 22.36 1.24 12.86
C LEU A 9 21.29 1.85 11.95
N TRP A 10 21.60 1.94 10.65
CA TRP A 10 20.71 2.50 9.64
C TRP A 10 19.95 1.40 8.93
N GLU A 11 18.63 1.51 8.90
CA GLU A 11 17.72 0.58 8.23
C GLU A 11 17.13 1.20 6.96
N TYR A 12 17.18 0.44 5.88
CA TYR A 12 16.69 0.81 4.56
C TYR A 12 15.76 -0.27 4.00
N GLY A 13 14.71 0.15 3.30
CA GLY A 13 13.82 -0.77 2.60
C GLY A 13 12.77 -0.04 1.78
N ILE A 14 12.03 -0.75 0.95
CA ILE A 14 10.96 -0.17 0.13
C ILE A 14 9.62 -0.40 0.84
N THR A 15 8.79 0.65 0.92
CA THR A 15 7.43 0.56 1.47
C THR A 15 6.43 1.12 0.48
N CYS A 16 5.18 0.68 0.60
CA CYS A 16 4.06 1.27 -0.11
C CYS A 16 3.31 2.21 0.84
N ILE A 17 3.17 3.47 0.44
CA ILE A 17 2.39 4.46 1.19
C ILE A 17 1.06 4.64 0.49
N GLU A 18 -0.04 4.51 1.23
CA GLU A 18 -1.36 4.84 0.72
C GLU A 18 -1.47 6.33 0.46
N TYR A 19 -2.07 6.72 -0.67
CA TYR A 19 -2.20 8.14 -1.06
C TYR A 19 -2.94 8.97 -0.01
N THR A 20 -3.88 8.37 0.73
CA THR A 20 -4.60 9.04 1.83
C THR A 20 -3.69 9.40 3.00
N GLU A 21 -2.53 8.76 3.13
CA GLU A 21 -1.57 9.03 4.19
C GLU A 21 -0.44 9.98 3.73
N PHE A 22 -0.44 10.45 2.47
CA PHE A 22 0.63 11.32 1.97
C PHE A 22 0.79 12.60 2.78
N GLU A 23 -0.33 13.26 3.13
CA GLU A 23 -0.35 14.46 3.96
C GLU A 23 0.33 14.24 5.32
N LYS A 24 0.04 13.10 5.95
CA LYS A 24 0.64 12.71 7.24
C LYS A 24 2.16 12.57 7.18
N TYR A 25 2.69 12.16 6.03
CA TYR A 25 4.13 12.02 5.81
C TYR A 25 4.78 13.25 5.18
N GLY A 26 4.04 14.36 5.01
CA GLY A 26 4.55 15.57 4.36
C GLY A 26 4.89 15.36 2.88
N ILE A 27 4.32 14.33 2.25
CA ILE A 27 4.47 14.06 0.83
C ILE A 27 3.45 14.94 0.12
N SER A 28 3.91 16.02 -0.50
CA SER A 28 3.05 16.86 -1.33
C SER A 28 2.46 16.01 -2.46
N GLU A 29 1.15 16.14 -2.70
CA GLU A 29 0.58 15.60 -3.93
C GLU A 29 1.33 16.22 -5.12
N PRO A 30 1.62 15.43 -6.18
CA PRO A 30 2.29 15.94 -7.36
C PRO A 30 1.41 17.05 -7.95
N THR A 31 1.75 18.31 -7.67
CA THR A 31 1.24 19.43 -8.44
C THR A 31 1.79 19.21 -9.83
N ALA A 32 0.90 19.04 -10.81
CA ALA A 32 1.25 18.86 -12.21
C ALA A 32 2.15 20.03 -12.67
N THR A 33 3.45 19.88 -12.48
CA THR A 33 4.43 20.91 -12.77
C THR A 33 4.84 20.70 -14.21
N ASN A 34 4.59 21.71 -15.03
CA ASN A 34 5.07 21.83 -16.41
C ASN A 34 4.65 20.69 -17.35
N GLY A 35 3.35 20.41 -17.45
CA GLY A 35 2.79 19.62 -18.55
C GLY A 35 3.12 18.12 -18.55
N SER A 36 3.81 17.61 -17.53
CA SER A 36 3.96 16.17 -17.32
C SER A 36 2.77 15.62 -16.52
N LEU A 37 2.08 14.61 -17.06
CA LEU A 37 1.01 13.87 -16.38
C LEU A 37 1.57 12.79 -15.43
N GLN A 38 2.87 12.84 -15.11
CA GLN A 38 3.56 11.76 -14.43
C GLN A 38 3.55 12.01 -12.92
N ALA A 39 3.00 11.05 -12.17
CA ALA A 39 3.07 11.07 -10.72
C ALA A 39 4.53 11.00 -10.25
N SER A 40 4.87 11.72 -9.19
CA SER A 40 6.22 11.72 -8.60
C SER A 40 6.64 10.37 -8.01
N TYR A 41 5.67 9.45 -7.81
CA TYR A 41 5.89 8.11 -7.28
C TYR A 41 5.16 7.07 -8.12
N PRO A 42 5.73 5.87 -8.31
CA PRO A 42 5.06 4.80 -9.04
C PRO A 42 3.81 4.33 -8.32
N ALA A 43 2.72 4.14 -9.06
CA ALA A 43 1.48 3.60 -8.51
C ALA A 43 1.60 2.09 -8.26
N ASN A 44 1.35 1.67 -7.02
CA ASN A 44 1.31 0.26 -6.68
C ASN A 44 0.05 -0.40 -7.29
N THR A 45 0.25 -1.44 -8.10
CA THR A 45 -0.85 -2.22 -8.71
C THR A 45 -1.20 -3.48 -7.91
N ASN A 46 -0.56 -3.66 -6.75
CA ASN A 46 -0.73 -4.78 -5.84
C ASN A 46 -0.38 -6.15 -6.44
N ILE A 47 0.51 -6.17 -7.44
CA ILE A 47 1.16 -7.36 -7.98
C ILE A 47 2.49 -7.51 -7.25
N LEU A 48 2.58 -8.48 -6.34
CA LEU A 48 3.76 -8.71 -5.50
C LEU A 48 4.47 -9.98 -5.95
N TYR A 49 5.77 -9.88 -6.17
CA TYR A 49 6.65 -11.03 -6.27
C TYR A 49 7.33 -11.20 -4.93
N VAL A 50 7.22 -12.39 -4.35
CA VAL A 50 7.75 -12.65 -3.01
C VAL A 50 8.41 -14.01 -2.96
N ASP A 51 9.52 -14.09 -2.24
CA ASP A 51 10.08 -15.37 -1.83
C ASP A 51 9.14 -16.03 -0.80
N LEU A 52 8.74 -17.27 -1.07
CA LEU A 52 7.74 -17.95 -0.25
C LEU A 52 8.23 -18.22 1.17
N GLN A 53 9.52 -18.53 1.32
CA GLN A 53 10.09 -18.79 2.64
C GLN A 53 10.11 -17.51 3.47
N ALA A 54 10.58 -16.40 2.91
CA ALA A 54 10.61 -15.10 3.56
C ALA A 54 9.18 -14.63 3.96
N ALA A 55 8.19 -14.82 3.08
CA ALA A 55 6.79 -14.52 3.39
C ALA A 55 6.24 -15.38 4.53
N GLN A 56 6.54 -16.68 4.53
CA GLN A 56 6.14 -17.60 5.58
C GLN A 56 6.77 -17.23 6.92
N GLU A 57 8.06 -16.84 6.92
CA GLU A 57 8.75 -16.39 8.13
C GLU A 57 8.04 -15.20 8.76
N VAL A 58 7.66 -14.19 7.98
CA VAL A 58 6.88 -13.03 8.48
C VAL A 58 5.49 -13.46 8.95
N GLY A 59 4.77 -14.26 8.16
CA GLY A 59 3.41 -14.69 8.47
C GLY A 59 3.31 -15.61 9.70
N SER A 60 4.38 -16.34 10.02
CA SER A 60 4.43 -17.24 11.18
C SER A 60 4.72 -16.54 12.52
N ARG A 61 5.07 -15.25 12.51
CA ARG A 61 5.39 -14.48 13.72
C ARG A 61 4.13 -14.32 14.59
N LYS A 62 4.32 -14.43 15.92
CA LYS A 62 3.23 -14.34 16.91
C LYS A 62 3.11 -12.95 17.54
N ASN A 63 3.48 -11.91 16.80
CA ASN A 63 3.47 -10.52 17.26
C ASN A 63 2.99 -9.60 16.14
N ALA A 64 2.86 -8.30 16.42
CA ALA A 64 2.31 -7.32 15.47
C ALA A 64 3.06 -7.24 14.12
N SER A 65 4.30 -7.72 14.02
CA SER A 65 5.04 -7.72 12.76
C SER A 65 4.50 -8.69 11.70
N CYS A 66 3.65 -9.66 12.07
CA CYS A 66 3.00 -10.53 11.07
C CYS A 66 1.94 -9.80 10.22
N LEU A 67 1.43 -8.67 10.73
CA LEU A 67 0.44 -7.82 10.06
C LEU A 67 0.89 -6.35 10.16
N PRO A 68 1.94 -5.95 9.41
CA PRO A 68 2.46 -4.59 9.43
C PRO A 68 1.42 -3.57 8.94
N GLY A 69 1.48 -2.36 9.52
CA GLY A 69 0.61 -1.25 9.13
C GLY A 69 -0.88 -1.48 9.39
N ILE A 70 -1.24 -2.17 10.49
CA ILE A 70 -2.64 -2.27 10.92
C ILE A 70 -3.22 -0.87 11.19
N VAL A 71 -4.39 -0.60 10.61
CA VAL A 71 -5.19 0.62 10.79
C VAL A 71 -6.55 0.27 11.40
N LEU A 72 -7.06 1.16 12.27
CA LEU A 72 -8.39 1.03 12.86
C LEU A 72 -9.41 1.90 12.12
N ASN A 73 -10.36 1.27 11.44
CA ASN A 73 -11.45 1.94 10.74
C ASN A 73 -12.72 2.03 11.61
N LEU A 74 -12.98 3.18 12.22
CA LEU A 74 -14.09 3.45 13.15
C LEU A 74 -15.41 3.92 12.49
N LYS A 75 -15.57 3.75 11.18
CA LYS A 75 -16.72 4.31 10.44
C LYS A 75 -18.08 3.69 10.77
N LYS A 76 -18.15 2.58 11.52
CA LYS A 76 -19.41 1.85 11.77
C LYS A 76 -19.85 1.99 13.24
N ALA A 77 -21.06 2.46 13.48
CA ALA A 77 -21.67 2.38 14.80
C ALA A 77 -22.07 0.93 15.14
N VAL A 78 -21.81 0.49 16.36
CA VAL A 78 -22.17 -0.83 16.88
C VAL A 78 -23.15 -0.64 18.03
N SER A 79 -24.33 -1.24 17.86
CA SER A 79 -25.35 -1.31 18.92
C SER A 79 -24.99 -2.40 19.92
N TYR A 80 -25.18 -2.13 21.19
CA TYR A 80 -25.03 -3.09 22.28
C TYR A 80 -26.06 -2.81 23.39
N VAL A 81 -26.35 -3.81 24.21
CA VAL A 81 -27.19 -3.64 25.39
C VAL A 81 -26.25 -3.50 26.59
N ASP A 82 -26.43 -2.46 27.40
CA ASP A 82 -25.63 -2.24 28.59
C ASP A 82 -26.03 -3.19 29.74
N HIS A 83 -25.32 -3.10 30.86
CA HIS A 83 -25.59 -3.91 32.05
C HIS A 83 -26.92 -3.58 32.75
N LEU A 84 -27.57 -2.47 32.38
CA LEU A 84 -28.87 -2.02 32.88
C LEU A 84 -30.02 -2.39 31.93
N GLY A 85 -29.71 -2.97 30.76
CA GLY A 85 -30.71 -3.40 29.76
C GLY A 85 -31.07 -2.32 28.74
N PHE A 86 -30.37 -1.19 28.69
CA PHE A 86 -30.62 -0.13 27.71
C PHE A 86 -29.86 -0.37 26.41
N GLU A 87 -30.54 -0.16 25.27
CA GLU A 87 -29.88 -0.11 23.97
C GLU A 87 -28.99 1.12 23.86
N CYS A 88 -27.72 0.88 23.62
CA CYS A 88 -26.68 1.87 23.45
C CYS A 88 -26.00 1.70 22.09
N SER A 89 -25.31 2.74 21.63
CA SER A 89 -24.51 2.70 20.39
C SER A 89 -23.18 3.37 20.63
N ALA A 90 -22.10 2.74 20.16
CA ALA A 90 -20.75 3.28 20.21
C ALA A 90 -20.06 3.13 18.84
N ALA A 91 -19.02 3.93 18.59
CA ALA A 91 -18.17 3.77 17.42
C ALA A 91 -17.46 2.41 17.50
N GLY A 92 -17.81 1.50 16.60
CA GLY A 92 -17.15 0.21 16.43
C GLY A 92 -16.14 0.29 15.29
N GLY A 93 -14.98 -0.33 15.52
CA GLY A 93 -13.88 -0.34 14.56
C GLY A 93 -13.65 -1.69 13.92
N ARG A 94 -13.09 -1.67 12.71
CA ARG A 94 -12.44 -2.84 12.11
C ARG A 94 -10.94 -2.61 12.09
N LEU A 95 -10.16 -3.63 12.43
CA LEU A 95 -8.75 -3.64 12.14
C LEU A 95 -8.57 -4.04 10.66
N GLU A 96 -7.80 -3.26 9.94
CA GLU A 96 -7.51 -3.42 8.53
C GLU A 96 -5.99 -3.45 8.34
N CYS A 97 -5.51 -4.33 7.49
CA CYS A 97 -4.12 -4.36 7.04
C CYS A 97 -4.13 -4.68 5.54
N THR A 98 -3.15 -4.18 4.81
CA THR A 98 -3.07 -4.39 3.37
C THR A 98 -1.90 -5.32 3.03
N MET A 99 -2.02 -6.09 1.95
CA MET A 99 -1.05 -7.15 1.61
C MET A 99 0.35 -6.61 1.29
N GLN A 100 0.42 -5.42 0.69
CA GLN A 100 1.66 -4.75 0.34
C GLN A 100 2.48 -4.31 1.55
N ASN A 101 1.87 -4.14 2.72
CA ASN A 101 2.59 -3.75 3.93
C ASN A 101 3.58 -4.82 4.38
N ILE A 102 3.49 -6.07 3.87
CA ILE A 102 4.50 -7.11 4.14
C ILE A 102 5.92 -6.63 3.81
N ALA A 103 6.06 -5.70 2.85
CA ALA A 103 7.33 -5.07 2.49
C ALA A 103 8.03 -4.38 3.68
N ASP A 104 7.28 -3.90 4.67
CA ASP A 104 7.81 -3.22 5.86
C ASP A 104 8.64 -4.14 6.76
N ASN A 105 8.52 -5.46 6.59
CA ASN A 105 9.32 -6.44 7.33
C ASN A 105 10.67 -6.76 6.68
N PHE A 106 10.92 -6.28 5.45
CA PHE A 106 12.14 -6.56 4.70
C PHE A 106 13.00 -5.30 4.67
N MET A 107 13.83 -5.15 5.70
CA MET A 107 14.74 -4.02 5.88
C MET A 107 16.18 -4.50 5.94
N ASN A 108 17.06 -3.85 5.20
CA ASN A 108 18.49 -4.08 5.22
C ASN A 108 19.13 -3.11 6.23
N THR A 109 20.01 -3.62 7.08
CA THR A 109 20.66 -2.86 8.15
C THR A 109 22.13 -2.61 7.83
N TYR A 110 22.61 -1.38 8.04
CA TYR A 110 23.97 -0.95 7.73
C TYR A 110 24.57 -0.17 8.91
N SER A 111 25.91 -0.22 9.05
CA SER A 111 26.63 0.48 10.12
C SER A 111 26.81 1.98 9.87
N TYR A 112 26.49 2.45 8.66
CA TYR A 112 26.60 3.85 8.27
C TYR A 112 25.39 4.27 7.43
N ARG A 113 25.16 5.58 7.36
CA ARG A 113 24.14 6.14 6.48
C ARG A 113 24.62 6.10 5.02
N CYS A 114 23.89 5.40 4.17
CA CYS A 114 24.22 5.26 2.75
C CYS A 114 23.88 6.56 1.98
N SER A 115 24.81 7.06 1.16
CA SER A 115 24.70 8.40 0.54
C SER A 115 24.08 8.44 -0.86
N LYS A 116 23.75 7.28 -1.45
CA LYS A 116 22.91 7.02 -2.67
C LYS A 116 23.27 5.64 -3.22
N GLY A 117 22.39 5.04 -4.05
CA GLY A 117 22.69 3.80 -4.77
C GLY A 117 22.43 2.50 -4.00
N ILE A 118 21.92 2.58 -2.77
CA ILE A 118 21.58 1.40 -1.95
C ILE A 118 20.45 0.56 -2.55
N GLU A 119 19.67 1.11 -3.47
CA GLU A 119 18.47 0.51 -4.07
C GLU A 119 18.76 -0.83 -4.76
N SER A 120 19.95 -1.02 -5.33
CA SER A 120 20.37 -2.28 -5.97
C SER A 120 20.87 -3.33 -4.98
N GLU A 121 21.12 -2.94 -3.73
CA GLU A 121 21.61 -3.79 -2.64
C GLU A 121 20.48 -4.20 -1.68
N LEU A 122 19.28 -3.65 -1.83
CA LEU A 122 18.12 -4.01 -1.00
C LEU A 122 17.55 -5.37 -1.40
N ASP A 123 17.01 -6.09 -0.41
CA ASP A 123 16.28 -7.34 -0.65
C ASP A 123 14.91 -7.10 -1.32
N THR A 124 14.39 -5.88 -1.19
CA THR A 124 13.14 -5.45 -1.82
C THR A 124 13.40 -4.65 -3.09
N PHE A 125 12.62 -4.89 -4.14
CA PHE A 125 12.74 -4.19 -5.42
C PHE A 125 11.37 -3.75 -5.98
N ILE A 126 11.38 -2.80 -6.90
CA ILE A 126 10.18 -2.32 -7.61
C ILE A 126 10.21 -2.85 -9.04
N VAL A 127 9.13 -3.51 -9.45
CA VAL A 127 8.93 -3.89 -10.86
C VAL A 127 8.06 -2.84 -11.54
N TYR A 128 8.66 -2.11 -12.48
CA TYR A 128 7.93 -1.17 -13.30
C TYR A 128 7.23 -1.90 -14.45
N ASN A 129 5.94 -1.63 -14.62
CA ASN A 129 5.17 -2.15 -15.73
C ASN A 129 4.49 -0.99 -16.46
N GLU A 130 4.75 -0.88 -17.77
CA GLU A 130 4.07 0.09 -18.62
C GLU A 130 2.63 -0.35 -18.87
N ARG A 131 1.69 0.33 -18.22
CA ARG A 131 0.27 0.04 -18.40
C ARG A 131 -0.38 1.10 -19.30
N LYS A 132 -0.60 0.74 -20.57
CA LYS A 132 -1.27 1.64 -21.55
C LYS A 132 -2.77 1.84 -21.29
N LYS A 133 -3.41 0.97 -20.49
CA LYS A 133 -4.83 1.07 -20.12
C LYS A 133 -5.02 0.69 -18.66
N VAL A 134 -5.56 1.61 -17.88
CA VAL A 134 -6.04 1.32 -16.53
C VAL A 134 -7.53 1.03 -16.64
N THR A 135 -7.93 -0.16 -16.23
CA THR A 135 -9.35 -0.48 -16.03
C THR A 135 -9.60 -0.51 -14.54
N SER A 136 -10.54 0.31 -14.07
CA SER A 136 -11.02 0.22 -12.69
C SER A 136 -12.35 -0.53 -12.68
N SER A 137 -12.46 -1.52 -11.80
CA SER A 137 -13.75 -2.15 -11.50
C SER A 137 -14.49 -1.25 -10.52
N ALA A 138 -15.28 -0.30 -11.01
CA ALA A 138 -16.16 0.46 -10.15
C ALA A 138 -17.30 -0.46 -9.69
N LYS A 139 -17.23 -0.96 -8.45
CA LYS A 139 -18.34 -1.71 -7.86
C LYS A 139 -19.51 -0.76 -7.61
N ARG A 140 -20.48 -0.76 -8.53
CA ARG A 140 -21.74 -0.03 -8.33
C ARG A 140 -22.55 -0.74 -7.24
N LYS A 141 -23.14 0.02 -6.31
CA LYS A 141 -24.05 -0.53 -5.29
C LYS A 141 -25.22 -1.24 -6.00
N LEU A 142 -25.37 -2.53 -5.75
CA LEU A 142 -26.46 -3.34 -6.31
C LEU A 142 -27.80 -2.79 -5.78
N LYS A 143 -28.74 -2.50 -6.68
CA LYS A 143 -30.13 -2.18 -6.29
C LYS A 143 -30.81 -3.49 -5.90
N SER A 144 -31.61 -3.46 -4.83
CA SER A 144 -32.23 -4.66 -4.22
C SER A 144 -33.06 -5.53 -5.17
N GLU A 145 -33.47 -5.00 -6.31
CA GLU A 145 -34.35 -5.66 -7.29
C GLU A 145 -33.57 -6.29 -8.46
N ASP A 146 -32.27 -6.05 -8.57
CA ASP A 146 -31.46 -6.43 -9.72
C ASP A 146 -30.73 -7.76 -9.45
N ARG A 147 -31.24 -8.87 -10.03
CA ARG A 147 -30.66 -10.23 -9.89
C ARG A 147 -29.48 -10.50 -10.84
N SER A 148 -29.04 -9.49 -11.59
CA SER A 148 -28.03 -9.65 -12.64
C SER A 148 -26.65 -9.16 -12.18
N LEU A 149 -25.63 -10.00 -12.29
CA LEU A 149 -24.23 -9.63 -12.02
C LEU A 149 -23.67 -8.84 -13.21
N HIS A 150 -23.83 -7.51 -13.18
CA HIS A 150 -23.16 -6.63 -14.14
C HIS A 150 -21.86 -6.08 -13.56
N GLN A 151 -20.71 -6.64 -13.98
CA GLN A 151 -19.41 -6.02 -13.76
C GLN A 151 -19.19 -4.93 -14.83
N VAL A 152 -19.18 -3.67 -14.42
CA VAL A 152 -18.84 -2.55 -15.30
C VAL A 152 -17.35 -2.24 -15.12
N ASN A 153 -16.54 -2.58 -16.12
CA ASN A 153 -15.13 -2.19 -16.17
C ASN A 153 -15.03 -0.82 -16.86
N ILE A 154 -14.63 0.22 -16.14
CA ILE A 154 -14.38 1.54 -16.72
C ILE A 154 -12.96 1.54 -17.26
N THR A 155 -12.79 1.77 -18.57
CA THR A 155 -11.48 1.88 -19.22
C THR A 155 -11.17 3.35 -19.46
N LEU A 156 -10.12 3.89 -18.82
CA LEU A 156 -9.60 5.21 -19.15
C LEU A 156 -8.55 5.04 -20.25
N HIS A 157 -8.77 5.67 -21.40
CA HIS A 157 -7.82 5.72 -22.51
C HIS A 157 -6.90 6.93 -22.34
N ASN A 158 -5.59 6.72 -22.21
CA ASN A 158 -4.59 7.77 -22.40
C ASN A 158 -3.92 7.56 -23.76
N PRO A 159 -3.87 8.57 -24.65
CA PRO A 159 -3.11 8.48 -25.89
C PRO A 159 -1.63 8.84 -25.65
N MET A 160 -0.76 8.21 -26.44
CA MET A 160 0.62 8.57 -26.83
C MET A 160 1.78 7.72 -26.29
N ASP A 161 2.27 6.90 -27.23
CA ASP A 161 3.63 6.55 -27.68
C ASP A 161 4.88 6.49 -26.76
N SER A 162 5.47 5.28 -26.81
CA SER A 162 6.89 4.88 -26.82
C SER A 162 7.89 5.43 -25.80
N HIS A 163 8.43 4.54 -24.95
CA HIS A 163 9.82 4.03 -24.99
C HIS A 163 10.03 2.97 -23.89
N VAL A 164 10.23 1.71 -24.29
CA VAL A 164 10.53 0.60 -23.37
C VAL A 164 11.93 0.81 -22.77
N ALA A 165 12.00 1.06 -21.47
CA ALA A 165 13.22 1.01 -20.70
C ALA A 165 13.11 -0.08 -19.62
N ALA A 166 13.65 -1.26 -19.93
CA ALA A 166 14.05 -2.22 -18.92
C ALA A 166 15.40 -1.75 -18.36
N CYS A 167 15.42 -1.12 -17.18
CA CYS A 167 16.66 -0.92 -16.46
C CYS A 167 16.79 -2.00 -15.39
N LYS A 168 17.60 -3.00 -15.73
CA LYS A 168 18.36 -3.81 -14.80
C LYS A 168 19.75 -3.20 -14.77
N LEU A 169 20.10 -2.47 -13.72
CA LEU A 169 21.48 -2.13 -13.31
C LEU A 169 21.47 -1.78 -11.83
#